data_AF-A0A3S4PKS3-F1
#
_entry.id   AF-A0A3S4PKS3-F1
#
_cell.length_a   1.000
_cell.length_b   1.000
_cell.length_c   1.000
_cell.angle_alpha   90.00
_cell.angle_beta   90.00
_cell.angle_gamma   90.00
#
_symmetry.space_group_name_H-M   'P 1'
#
loop_
_entity.id
_entity.type
_entity.pdbx_description
1 polymer ?
#
loop_
_entity_poly.entity_id
_entity_poly.type
_entity_poly.pdbx_seq_one_letter_code
_entity_poly.pdbx_strand_id
1 'polypeptide(L)'
;MEMAVNILVSRRERFTPIWLLLMSYGVWSVYSMEGRLLVDRTLVRGAKATGAVCLDGSLPAYHLHRGFGSGAFNWLLQFEGGGWCNDINSCLERAKTRRGSTRYMNKLEIFSGILSNNASLNPDFYNWNRVKIRPHHSTFEDKGIWNAIIHDLLQKGLNLAHKALLSGCSAGGLATFLHCDDFKSLLPENASVKCLSDAGFFLNLRDVSGNHTMRSFFESVVSLQGVVRNLDKNCISSQYYPTQCFFPQYALPYITTPYFILNSAYDVYQFHHSLVPFSADQHGQWRHCELDPAACTPNQITTLQGLRNEMLSALRLFRYSRVGGMFINSCFAHCQSELQEAWFAPNSPKVNNKGDGSKGDRLPISLQQVLSKPHTIESGFEERRFSFVQLRPVEQLH
;
A
#
# COMPACT_ATOMS: atom_id res chain seq x y z
N MET A 1 -72.41 49.48 18.06
CA MET A 1 -71.87 48.31 18.80
C MET A 1 -70.40 48.21 18.43
N GLU A 2 -69.57 48.15 19.46
CA GLU A 2 -68.15 48.43 19.49
C GLU A 2 -67.24 47.51 18.66
N MET A 3 -66.03 48.05 18.47
CA MET A 3 -64.72 47.40 18.35
C MET A 3 -64.23 46.92 16.98
N ALA A 4 -63.41 47.82 16.42
CA ALA A 4 -62.24 47.53 15.63
C ALA A 4 -61.25 46.60 16.36
N VAL A 5 -60.58 45.73 15.59
CA VAL A 5 -59.18 45.38 15.80
C VAL A 5 -58.48 45.40 14.44
N ASN A 6 -57.63 46.41 14.25
CA ASN A 6 -56.58 46.46 13.24
C ASN A 6 -55.39 45.63 13.74
N ILE A 7 -54.86 44.70 12.93
CA ILE A 7 -53.41 44.42 12.86
C ILE A 7 -53.05 44.11 11.39
N LEU A 8 -52.44 45.10 10.73
CA LEU A 8 -51.50 44.90 9.62
C LEU A 8 -50.25 44.21 10.18
N VAL A 9 -49.61 43.32 9.41
CA VAL A 9 -48.15 43.34 9.10
C VAL A 9 -47.69 42.04 8.41
N SER A 10 -47.12 42.24 7.22
CA SER A 10 -46.04 41.52 6.55
C SER A 10 -46.25 40.09 6.02
N ARG A 11 -46.29 40.01 4.68
CA ARG A 11 -45.90 38.83 3.89
C ARG A 11 -44.49 38.40 4.30
N ARG A 12 -44.38 37.28 5.01
CA ARG A 12 -43.12 36.56 5.18
C ARG A 12 -42.92 35.65 3.97
N GLU A 13 -42.09 36.10 3.03
CA GLU A 13 -41.59 35.24 1.96
C GLU A 13 -40.91 34.01 2.58
N ARG A 14 -41.41 32.82 2.23
CA ARG A 14 -40.77 31.56 2.60
C ARG A 14 -39.51 31.41 1.75
N PHE A 15 -38.39 31.88 2.28
CA PHE A 15 -37.07 31.48 1.80
C PHE A 15 -36.93 29.96 1.99
N THR A 16 -36.81 29.25 0.87
CA THR A 16 -36.61 27.81 0.82
C THR A 16 -35.21 27.45 1.34
N PRO A 17 -35.05 26.44 2.23
CA PRO A 17 -33.75 26.05 2.80
C PRO A 17 -32.86 25.31 1.79
N ILE A 18 -33.32 25.12 0.55
CA ILE A 18 -32.63 24.38 -0.50
C ILE A 18 -31.42 25.17 -1.05
N TRP A 19 -31.49 26.50 -1.07
CA TRP A 19 -30.41 27.35 -1.59
C TRP A 19 -29.18 27.43 -0.67
N LEU A 20 -29.36 27.30 0.66
CA LEU A 20 -28.23 27.23 1.61
C LEU A 20 -27.51 25.87 1.57
N LEU A 21 -28.22 24.78 1.28
CA LEU A 21 -27.65 23.45 1.07
C LEU A 21 -26.89 23.36 -0.26
N LEU A 22 -27.37 24.00 -1.33
CA LEU A 22 -26.67 24.02 -2.61
C LEU A 22 -25.41 24.88 -2.59
N MET A 23 -25.38 25.96 -1.80
CA MET A 23 -24.17 26.77 -1.64
C MET A 23 -23.12 26.10 -0.73
N SER A 24 -23.52 25.30 0.27
CA SER A 24 -22.53 24.54 1.07
C SER A 24 -21.94 23.35 0.32
N TYR A 25 -22.75 22.65 -0.51
CA TYR A 25 -22.27 21.58 -1.40
C TYR A 25 -21.49 22.11 -2.60
N GLY A 26 -21.86 23.27 -3.15
CA GLY A 26 -21.13 23.97 -4.21
C GLY A 26 -19.76 24.44 -3.74
N VAL A 27 -19.68 25.01 -2.54
CA VAL A 27 -18.39 25.41 -1.94
C VAL A 27 -17.53 24.19 -1.59
N TRP A 28 -18.09 23.07 -1.10
CA TRP A 28 -17.32 21.84 -0.89
C TRP A 28 -16.83 21.19 -2.19
N SER A 29 -17.62 21.25 -3.27
CA SER A 29 -17.24 20.68 -4.56
C SER A 29 -16.21 21.55 -5.30
N VAL A 30 -16.29 22.88 -5.14
CA VAL A 30 -15.31 23.83 -5.70
C VAL A 30 -13.99 23.78 -4.91
N TYR A 31 -14.01 23.64 -3.58
CA TYR A 31 -12.79 23.42 -2.78
C TYR A 31 -12.12 22.05 -3.01
N SER A 32 -12.81 21.05 -3.57
CA SER A 32 -12.27 19.69 -3.78
C SER A 32 -11.36 19.57 -5.02
N MET A 33 -11.49 20.47 -5.99
CA MET A 33 -10.65 20.50 -7.19
C MET A 33 -9.43 21.43 -7.03
N GLU A 34 -9.50 22.42 -6.14
CA GLU A 34 -8.51 23.51 -6.02
C GLU A 34 -7.30 23.17 -5.10
N GLY A 35 -7.17 21.91 -4.67
CA GLY A 35 -6.13 21.48 -3.72
C GLY A 35 -5.42 20.17 -4.03
N ARG A 36 -5.63 19.57 -5.21
CA ARG A 36 -4.98 18.29 -5.58
C ARG A 36 -3.66 18.56 -6.28
N LEU A 37 -2.58 17.99 -5.76
CA LEU A 37 -1.27 18.07 -6.39
C LEU A 37 -1.21 17.16 -7.63
N LEU A 38 -1.28 17.76 -8.82
CA LEU A 38 -1.06 17.08 -10.10
C LEU A 38 0.41 17.19 -10.48
N VAL A 39 1.04 16.05 -10.79
CA VAL A 39 2.47 15.98 -11.11
C VAL A 39 2.65 15.43 -12.51
N ASP A 40 3.42 16.15 -13.33
CA ASP A 40 3.74 15.73 -14.69
C ASP A 40 4.62 14.48 -14.75
N ARG A 41 4.37 13.68 -15.77
CA ARG A 41 5.15 12.50 -16.11
C ARG A 41 6.47 12.88 -16.76
N THR A 42 7.56 12.31 -16.27
CA THR A 42 8.88 12.34 -16.88
C THR A 42 9.16 11.01 -17.56
N LEU A 43 9.49 11.03 -18.86
CA LEU A 43 9.97 9.85 -19.60
C LEU A 43 11.49 9.74 -19.47
N VAL A 44 11.99 8.54 -19.19
CA VAL A 44 13.43 8.27 -19.06
C VAL A 44 14.03 8.05 -20.45
N ARG A 45 14.49 9.12 -21.08
CA ARG A 45 14.98 9.09 -22.47
C ARG A 45 16.20 8.18 -22.66
N GLY A 46 17.09 8.11 -21.66
CA GLY A 46 18.28 7.27 -21.69
C GLY A 46 17.99 5.76 -21.69
N ALA A 47 16.78 5.35 -21.28
CA ALA A 47 16.45 3.93 -21.10
C ALA A 47 16.46 3.13 -22.42
N LYS A 48 16.21 3.80 -23.56
CA LYS A 48 16.28 3.15 -24.89
C LYS A 48 17.67 2.63 -25.22
N ALA A 49 18.73 3.30 -24.77
CA ALA A 49 20.10 2.90 -25.05
C ALA A 49 20.49 1.58 -24.37
N THR A 50 19.82 1.23 -23.26
CA THR A 50 20.05 0.02 -22.49
C THR A 50 18.95 -1.03 -22.69
N GLY A 51 18.05 -0.84 -23.65
CA GLY A 51 16.91 -1.74 -23.88
C GLY A 51 15.86 -1.74 -22.76
N ALA A 52 15.94 -0.81 -21.80
CA ALA A 52 15.01 -0.72 -20.69
C ALA A 52 13.70 -0.06 -21.14
N VAL A 53 12.74 -0.87 -21.59
CA VAL A 53 11.46 -0.42 -22.16
C VAL A 53 10.28 -1.18 -21.54
N CYS A 54 9.11 -0.55 -21.53
CA CYS A 54 7.86 -1.19 -21.11
C CYS A 54 7.49 -2.38 -22.03
N LEU A 55 6.47 -3.17 -21.67
CA LEU A 55 6.00 -4.33 -22.47
C LEU A 55 5.78 -4.01 -23.96
N ASP A 56 5.32 -2.81 -24.30
CA ASP A 56 5.06 -2.38 -25.68
C ASP A 56 6.26 -1.68 -26.38
N GLY A 57 7.42 -1.63 -25.72
CA GLY A 57 8.62 -0.93 -26.21
C GLY A 57 8.63 0.59 -25.97
N SER A 58 7.63 1.14 -25.27
CA SER A 58 7.65 2.56 -24.87
C SER A 58 8.67 2.82 -23.75
N LEU A 59 9.09 4.08 -23.61
CA LEU A 59 10.05 4.46 -22.56
C LEU A 59 9.39 4.35 -21.18
N PRO A 60 10.14 3.92 -20.14
CA PRO A 60 9.66 3.97 -18.78
C PRO A 60 9.52 5.42 -18.31
N ALA A 61 8.72 5.59 -17.26
CA ALA A 61 8.35 6.88 -16.73
C ALA A 61 8.18 6.89 -15.21
N TYR A 62 8.33 8.08 -14.64
CA TYR A 62 7.96 8.38 -13.26
C TYR A 62 7.38 9.79 -13.17
N HIS A 63 6.78 10.14 -12.04
CA HIS A 63 6.37 11.50 -11.71
C HIS A 63 7.24 11.99 -10.56
N LEU A 64 7.75 13.23 -10.64
CA LEU A 64 8.64 13.80 -9.63
C LEU A 64 8.12 15.17 -9.21
N HIS A 65 7.83 15.29 -7.92
CA HIS A 65 7.57 16.56 -7.27
C HIS A 65 8.76 16.92 -6.38
N ARG A 66 9.31 18.13 -6.55
CA ARG A 66 10.52 18.56 -5.83
C ARG A 66 10.25 18.89 -4.36
N GLY A 67 11.22 18.54 -3.53
CA GLY A 67 11.25 18.91 -2.12
C GLY A 67 11.67 20.37 -1.92
N PHE A 68 11.46 20.87 -0.70
CA PHE A 68 11.79 22.24 -0.33
C PHE A 68 12.21 22.34 1.14
N GLY A 69 12.89 23.43 1.50
CA GLY A 69 13.37 23.69 2.87
C GLY A 69 14.24 22.54 3.39
N SER A 70 13.97 22.10 4.62
CA SER A 70 14.68 20.99 5.27
C SER A 70 14.51 19.62 4.57
N GLY A 71 13.51 19.49 3.68
CA GLY A 71 13.24 18.28 2.91
C GLY A 71 13.89 18.24 1.52
N ALA A 72 14.60 19.30 1.10
CA ALA A 72 15.15 19.42 -0.25
C ALA A 72 16.18 18.32 -0.62
N PHE A 73 16.85 17.74 0.38
CA PHE A 73 17.79 16.61 0.20
C PHE A 73 17.23 15.27 0.71
N ASN A 74 15.93 15.22 1.01
CA ASN A 74 15.27 13.98 1.40
C ASN A 74 14.41 13.46 0.25
N TRP A 75 14.33 12.14 0.10
CA TRP A 75 13.73 11.49 -1.05
C TRP A 75 12.76 10.38 -0.65
N LEU A 76 11.59 10.37 -1.27
CA LEU A 76 10.59 9.31 -1.16
C LEU A 76 10.33 8.79 -2.58
N LEU A 77 10.66 7.53 -2.82
CA LEU A 77 10.36 6.82 -4.07
C LEU A 77 9.24 5.83 -3.79
N GLN A 78 8.10 5.98 -4.46
CA GLN A 78 6.90 5.17 -4.30
C GLN A 78 6.65 4.36 -5.58
N PHE A 79 6.78 3.03 -5.52
CA PHE A 79 6.33 2.15 -6.61
C PHE A 79 4.81 2.07 -6.66
N GLU A 80 4.25 2.27 -7.84
CA GLU A 80 2.84 1.97 -8.09
C GLU A 80 2.59 0.46 -8.01
N GLY A 81 1.44 0.10 -7.43
CA GLY A 81 0.91 -1.25 -7.52
C GLY A 81 0.32 -1.59 -8.89
N GLY A 82 -0.27 -2.76 -8.99
CA GLY A 82 -0.84 -3.20 -10.25
C GLY A 82 -0.93 -4.64 -10.73
N GLY A 83 -0.59 -5.58 -9.85
CA GLY A 83 -0.43 -6.98 -10.21
C GLY A 83 0.66 -7.18 -11.26
N TRP A 84 0.68 -8.39 -11.83
CA TRP A 84 1.66 -8.81 -12.84
C TRP A 84 0.93 -9.45 -14.02
N CYS A 85 1.67 -9.77 -15.08
CA CYS A 85 1.27 -10.78 -16.06
C CYS A 85 2.18 -12.00 -15.89
N ASN A 86 1.64 -13.20 -16.08
CA ASN A 86 2.32 -14.45 -15.76
C ASN A 86 2.38 -15.43 -16.96
N ASP A 87 1.88 -15.01 -18.12
CA ASP A 87 2.02 -15.74 -19.38
C ASP A 87 2.11 -14.74 -20.55
N ILE A 88 2.47 -15.24 -21.74
CA ILE A 88 2.65 -14.40 -22.92
C ILE A 88 1.37 -13.66 -23.29
N ASN A 89 0.21 -14.30 -23.22
CA ASN A 89 -1.06 -13.68 -23.61
C ASN A 89 -1.46 -12.60 -22.61
N SER A 90 -1.38 -12.88 -21.31
CA SER A 90 -1.66 -11.88 -20.26
C SER A 90 -0.69 -10.70 -20.33
N CYS A 91 0.58 -10.91 -20.70
CA CYS A 91 1.52 -9.81 -20.92
C CYS A 91 1.23 -9.01 -22.20
N LEU A 92 0.86 -9.67 -23.31
CA LEU A 92 0.46 -8.99 -24.54
C LEU A 92 -0.79 -8.12 -24.34
N GLU A 93 -1.78 -8.61 -23.60
CA GLU A 93 -2.96 -7.82 -23.26
C GLU A 93 -2.59 -6.67 -22.31
N ARG A 94 -1.73 -6.92 -21.31
CA ARG A 94 -1.26 -5.88 -20.40
C ARG A 94 -0.49 -4.77 -21.12
N ALA A 95 0.28 -5.09 -22.17
CA ALA A 95 1.01 -4.14 -23.00
C ALA A 95 0.09 -3.09 -23.65
N LYS A 96 -1.18 -3.44 -23.88
CA LYS A 96 -2.20 -2.55 -24.45
C LYS A 96 -2.89 -1.66 -23.39
N THR A 97 -2.37 -1.61 -22.17
CA THR A 97 -2.95 -0.86 -21.05
C THR A 97 -1.97 0.14 -20.45
N ARG A 98 -2.48 1.02 -19.58
CA ARG A 98 -1.67 1.98 -18.79
C ARG A 98 -0.59 1.33 -17.91
N ARG A 99 -0.64 0.01 -17.69
CA ARG A 99 0.30 -0.76 -16.85
C ARG A 99 1.39 -1.50 -17.62
N GLY A 100 1.28 -1.54 -18.94
CA GLY A 100 2.28 -2.14 -19.83
C GLY A 100 2.87 -1.16 -20.83
N SER A 101 2.37 0.08 -20.88
CA SER A 101 2.80 1.09 -21.86
C SER A 101 2.59 2.51 -21.34
N THR A 102 3.59 3.36 -21.54
CA THR A 102 3.47 4.80 -21.29
C THR A 102 2.66 5.54 -22.35
N ARG A 103 2.28 4.88 -23.46
CA ARG A 103 1.36 5.45 -24.47
C ARG A 103 -0.08 5.53 -23.96
N TYR A 104 -0.48 4.60 -23.11
CA TYR A 104 -1.83 4.54 -22.50
C TYR A 104 -1.87 5.10 -21.08
N MET A 105 -0.73 5.56 -20.56
CA MET A 105 -0.61 6.12 -19.21
C MET A 105 -0.97 7.60 -19.17
N ASN A 106 -1.68 8.02 -18.13
CA ASN A 106 -1.97 9.42 -17.87
C ASN A 106 -0.68 10.26 -17.79
N LYS A 107 -0.74 11.48 -18.33
CA LYS A 107 0.38 12.43 -18.26
C LYS A 107 0.53 13.04 -16.87
N LEU A 108 -0.58 13.17 -16.14
CA LEU A 108 -0.64 13.71 -14.80
C LEU A 108 -0.97 12.59 -13.81
N GLU A 109 -0.34 12.63 -12.65
CA GLU A 109 -0.67 11.78 -11.51
C GLU A 109 -1.03 12.66 -10.31
N ILE A 110 -2.08 12.27 -9.58
CA ILE A 110 -2.47 12.92 -8.34
C ILE A 110 -1.61 12.37 -7.21
N PHE A 111 -0.90 13.25 -6.51
CA PHE A 111 -0.14 12.89 -5.32
C PHE A 111 -1.02 13.06 -4.08
N SER A 112 -1.32 11.94 -3.41
CA SER A 112 -2.15 11.84 -2.20
C SER A 112 -1.48 10.97 -1.14
N GLY A 113 -2.03 10.97 0.09
CA GLY A 113 -1.51 10.14 1.19
C GLY A 113 -0.04 10.47 1.47
N ILE A 114 0.80 9.44 1.49
CA ILE A 114 2.25 9.54 1.67
C ILE A 114 2.95 10.46 0.65
N LEU A 115 2.32 10.72 -0.51
CA LEU A 115 2.86 11.61 -1.55
C LEU A 115 2.33 13.05 -1.48
N SER A 116 1.35 13.35 -0.62
CA SER A 116 0.76 14.69 -0.51
C SER A 116 1.80 15.75 -0.14
N ASN A 117 1.68 16.96 -0.67
CA ASN A 117 2.49 18.12 -0.31
C ASN A 117 1.89 18.98 0.81
N ASN A 118 0.74 18.57 1.36
CA ASN A 118 0.10 19.28 2.45
C ASN A 118 0.56 18.71 3.80
N ALA A 119 1.20 19.55 4.63
CA ALA A 119 1.73 19.15 5.93
C ALA A 119 0.65 18.59 6.88
N SER A 120 -0.60 19.05 6.78
CA SER A 120 -1.71 18.54 7.59
C SER A 120 -2.17 17.14 7.15
N LEU A 121 -1.81 16.73 5.93
CA LEU A 121 -2.19 15.44 5.34
C LEU A 121 -1.02 14.45 5.27
N ASN A 122 0.21 14.96 5.29
CA ASN A 122 1.47 14.21 5.19
C ASN A 122 2.60 14.91 5.97
N PRO A 123 2.50 14.99 7.30
CA PRO A 123 3.39 15.83 8.12
C PRO A 123 4.87 15.44 8.00
N ASP A 124 5.16 14.18 7.69
CA ASP A 124 6.52 13.65 7.67
C ASP A 124 7.24 13.89 6.34
N PHE A 125 6.52 13.88 5.22
CA PHE A 125 7.11 13.89 3.87
C PHE A 125 6.63 14.99 2.95
N TYR A 126 5.74 15.88 3.40
CA TYR A 126 5.17 16.95 2.57
C TYR A 126 6.19 17.89 1.91
N ASN A 127 7.42 17.96 2.43
CA ASN A 127 8.50 18.78 1.87
C ASN A 127 9.68 17.98 1.28
N TRP A 128 9.59 16.65 1.19
CA TRP A 128 10.60 15.79 0.55
C TRP A 128 10.52 15.85 -0.99
N ASN A 129 11.56 15.42 -1.69
CA ASN A 129 11.42 15.02 -3.10
C ASN A 129 10.58 13.76 -3.14
N ARG A 130 9.47 13.79 -3.88
CA ARG A 130 8.51 12.69 -3.95
C ARG A 130 8.42 12.18 -5.37
N VAL A 131 8.64 10.88 -5.54
CA VAL A 131 8.68 10.22 -6.83
C VAL A 131 7.64 9.11 -6.85
N LYS A 132 6.78 9.09 -7.86
CA LYS A 132 5.92 7.94 -8.17
C LYS A 132 6.52 7.18 -9.36
N ILE A 133 7.04 6.00 -9.11
CA ILE A 133 7.55 5.08 -10.14
C ILE A 133 6.34 4.33 -10.71
N ARG A 134 6.14 4.47 -12.02
CA ARG A 134 5.00 3.85 -12.71
C ARG A 134 5.28 2.36 -12.99
N PRO A 135 4.24 1.52 -13.15
CA PRO A 135 4.42 0.10 -13.37
C PRO A 135 4.89 -0.09 -14.80
N HIS A 136 6.06 -0.70 -14.93
CA HIS A 136 6.63 -1.09 -16.22
C HIS A 136 7.01 -2.56 -16.07
N HIS A 137 6.06 -3.45 -16.33
CA HIS A 137 6.46 -4.84 -16.51
C HIS A 137 7.27 -4.86 -17.80
N SER A 138 8.48 -5.36 -17.75
CA SER A 138 9.34 -5.45 -18.92
C SER A 138 9.22 -6.85 -19.50
N THR A 139 9.45 -6.98 -20.80
CA THR A 139 9.62 -8.29 -21.44
C THR A 139 11.03 -8.84 -21.25
N PHE A 140 11.99 -8.05 -20.76
CA PHE A 140 13.35 -8.49 -20.46
C PHE A 140 13.96 -7.55 -19.40
N GLU A 141 14.22 -8.08 -18.21
CA GLU A 141 15.00 -7.46 -17.11
C GLU A 141 14.32 -6.29 -16.38
N ASP A 142 13.54 -6.58 -15.33
CA ASP A 142 13.04 -5.56 -14.39
C ASP A 142 14.18 -4.74 -13.73
N LYS A 143 15.42 -5.28 -13.68
CA LYS A 143 16.62 -4.51 -13.34
C LYS A 143 16.92 -3.38 -14.33
N GLY A 144 16.67 -3.54 -15.62
CA GLY A 144 16.95 -2.54 -16.64
C GLY A 144 16.16 -1.25 -16.41
N ILE A 145 14.85 -1.36 -16.18
CA ILE A 145 13.99 -0.19 -15.94
C ILE A 145 14.28 0.44 -14.59
N TRP A 146 14.43 -0.36 -13.53
CA TRP A 146 14.85 0.11 -12.22
C TRP A 146 16.14 0.93 -12.30
N ASN A 147 17.18 0.36 -12.92
CA ASN A 147 18.48 1.01 -13.09
C ASN A 147 18.37 2.29 -13.92
N ALA A 148 17.60 2.27 -15.02
CA ALA A 148 17.42 3.45 -15.86
C ALA A 148 16.74 4.60 -15.11
N ILE A 149 15.70 4.30 -14.32
CA ILE A 149 15.00 5.29 -13.50
C ILE A 149 15.93 5.82 -12.40
N ILE A 150 16.62 4.94 -11.67
CA ILE A 150 17.50 5.37 -10.57
C ILE A 150 18.67 6.19 -11.08
N HIS A 151 19.33 5.80 -12.16
CA HIS A 151 20.41 6.61 -12.75
C HIS A 151 19.94 8.01 -13.17
N ASP A 152 18.76 8.10 -13.77
CA ASP A 152 18.18 9.40 -14.14
C ASP A 152 17.82 10.25 -12.89
N LEU A 153 17.35 9.62 -11.80
CA LEU A 153 17.10 10.31 -10.53
C LEU A 153 18.38 10.72 -9.79
N LEU A 154 19.44 9.91 -9.85
CA LEU A 154 20.77 10.22 -9.29
C LEU A 154 21.30 11.52 -9.91
N GLN A 155 21.21 11.68 -11.23
CA GLN A 155 21.58 12.92 -11.92
C GLN A 155 20.71 14.12 -11.53
N LYS A 156 19.52 13.85 -10.99
CA LYS A 156 18.55 14.86 -10.54
C LYS A 156 18.68 15.20 -9.05
N GLY A 157 19.73 14.72 -8.37
CA GLY A 157 20.05 15.07 -6.98
C GLY A 157 19.77 13.97 -5.96
N LEU A 158 19.31 12.79 -6.38
CA LEU A 158 19.18 11.64 -5.48
C LEU A 158 20.55 11.18 -4.96
N ASN A 159 21.63 11.42 -5.72
CA ASN A 159 23.01 11.18 -5.31
C ASN A 159 23.48 12.08 -4.15
N LEU A 160 22.71 13.11 -3.78
CA LEU A 160 22.98 14.01 -2.65
C LEU A 160 22.00 13.76 -1.48
N ALA A 161 21.29 12.64 -1.49
CA ALA A 161 20.25 12.38 -0.50
C ALA A 161 20.83 12.25 0.92
N HIS A 162 20.26 12.97 1.88
CA HIS A 162 20.52 12.77 3.32
C HIS A 162 19.64 11.67 3.90
N LYS A 163 18.37 11.63 3.48
CA LYS A 163 17.41 10.60 3.85
C LYS A 163 16.71 10.10 2.61
N ALA A 164 16.50 8.79 2.52
CA ALA A 164 15.74 8.20 1.44
C ALA A 164 14.79 7.13 1.98
N LEU A 165 13.56 7.13 1.47
CA LEU A 165 12.57 6.10 1.70
C LEU A 165 12.19 5.45 0.36
N LEU A 166 12.42 4.15 0.24
CA LEU A 166 11.86 3.34 -0.83
C LEU A 166 10.55 2.72 -0.36
N SER A 167 9.46 3.02 -1.04
CA SER A 167 8.11 2.63 -0.65
C SER A 167 7.34 2.12 -1.87
N GLY A 168 6.21 1.48 -1.65
CA GLY A 168 5.33 1.04 -2.72
C GLY A 168 4.10 0.33 -2.19
N CYS A 169 3.06 0.25 -3.03
CA CYS A 169 1.87 -0.54 -2.73
C CYS A 169 1.79 -1.84 -3.55
N SER A 170 1.31 -2.94 -2.96
CA SER A 170 0.85 -4.13 -3.68
C SER A 170 2.02 -4.76 -4.43
N ALA A 171 1.95 -4.91 -5.75
CA ALA A 171 3.10 -5.29 -6.57
C ALA A 171 4.31 -4.36 -6.39
N GLY A 172 4.08 -3.06 -6.22
CA GLY A 172 5.13 -2.09 -5.89
C GLY A 172 5.66 -2.22 -4.46
N GLY A 173 4.82 -2.67 -3.52
CA GLY A 173 5.23 -3.00 -2.16
C GLY A 173 6.06 -4.28 -2.11
N LEU A 174 5.72 -5.29 -2.93
CA LEU A 174 6.56 -6.47 -3.10
C LEU A 174 7.91 -6.09 -3.73
N ALA A 175 7.91 -5.19 -4.71
CA ALA A 175 9.13 -4.73 -5.36
C ALA A 175 10.14 -4.08 -4.38
N THR A 176 9.69 -3.49 -3.27
CA THR A 176 10.62 -2.96 -2.27
C THR A 176 11.42 -4.06 -1.57
N PHE A 177 10.90 -5.28 -1.40
CA PHE A 177 11.69 -6.40 -0.87
C PHE A 177 12.82 -6.81 -1.82
N LEU A 178 12.63 -6.62 -3.13
CA LEU A 178 13.60 -6.98 -4.16
C LEU A 178 14.69 -5.92 -4.35
N HIS A 179 14.37 -4.65 -4.06
CA HIS A 179 15.22 -3.51 -4.41
C HIS A 179 15.77 -2.73 -3.21
N CYS A 180 15.37 -3.05 -1.98
CA CYS A 180 15.72 -2.25 -0.80
C CYS A 180 17.23 -2.11 -0.57
N ASP A 181 17.95 -3.23 -0.51
CA ASP A 181 19.39 -3.23 -0.24
C ASP A 181 20.19 -2.70 -1.44
N ASP A 182 19.77 -3.06 -2.67
CA ASP A 182 20.30 -2.47 -3.90
C ASP A 182 20.13 -0.93 -3.88
N PHE A 183 18.98 -0.41 -3.45
CA PHE A 183 18.73 1.03 -3.32
C PHE A 183 19.65 1.68 -2.28
N LYS A 184 19.84 1.07 -1.10
CA LYS A 184 20.81 1.59 -0.11
C LYS A 184 22.23 1.64 -0.67
N SER A 185 22.63 0.64 -1.45
CA SER A 185 23.98 0.58 -2.03
C SER A 185 24.26 1.65 -3.10
N LEU A 186 23.20 2.19 -3.73
CA LEU A 186 23.31 3.20 -4.79
C LEU A 186 23.35 4.65 -4.25
N LEU A 187 23.12 4.84 -2.95
CA LEU A 187 23.08 6.14 -2.29
C LEU A 187 24.34 6.41 -1.47
N PRO A 188 24.61 7.68 -1.10
CA PRO A 188 25.75 8.02 -0.26
C PRO A 188 25.82 7.14 1.01
N GLU A 189 27.04 6.80 1.42
CA GLU A 189 27.26 5.95 2.60
C GLU A 189 26.58 6.54 3.85
N ASN A 190 26.69 7.87 4.01
CA ASN A 190 26.10 8.63 5.10
C ASN A 190 24.58 8.88 4.98
N ALA A 191 23.96 8.50 3.85
CA ALA A 191 22.51 8.64 3.68
C ALA A 191 21.76 7.64 4.57
N SER A 192 20.76 8.13 5.31
CA SER A 192 19.84 7.28 6.06
C SER A 192 18.76 6.73 5.11
N VAL A 193 18.83 5.44 4.81
CA VAL A 193 17.89 4.77 3.91
C VAL A 193 17.00 3.83 4.70
N LYS A 194 15.70 3.89 4.45
CA LYS A 194 14.71 2.93 4.94
C LYS A 194 13.85 2.45 3.79
N CYS A 195 13.17 1.32 3.99
CA CYS A 195 12.18 0.83 3.06
C CYS A 195 10.84 0.60 3.74
N LEU A 196 9.76 0.74 2.97
CA LEU A 196 8.39 0.48 3.39
C LEU A 196 7.71 -0.39 2.33
N SER A 197 7.01 -1.43 2.77
CA SER A 197 6.09 -2.19 1.93
C SER A 197 4.68 -1.97 2.44
N ASP A 198 3.81 -1.38 1.62
CA ASP A 198 2.37 -1.32 1.86
C ASP A 198 1.64 -2.39 1.06
N ALA A 199 0.89 -3.27 1.73
CA ALA A 199 0.12 -4.34 1.09
C ALA A 199 0.97 -5.26 0.19
N GLY A 200 2.28 -5.27 0.41
CA GLY A 200 3.27 -5.97 -0.40
C GLY A 200 3.72 -7.30 0.19
N PHE A 201 3.36 -7.61 1.44
CA PHE A 201 3.73 -8.87 2.09
C PHE A 201 2.83 -10.03 1.64
N PHE A 202 3.12 -10.61 0.48
CA PHE A 202 2.40 -11.77 -0.07
C PHE A 202 2.73 -13.08 0.66
N LEU A 203 1.69 -13.82 1.04
CA LEU A 203 1.82 -15.14 1.66
C LEU A 203 1.72 -16.26 0.63
N ASN A 204 2.57 -17.28 0.80
CA ASN A 204 2.58 -18.51 0.03
C ASN A 204 1.66 -19.55 0.69
N LEU A 205 0.35 -19.39 0.48
CA LEU A 205 -0.71 -20.20 1.09
C LEU A 205 -1.32 -21.18 0.09
N ARG A 206 -2.05 -22.14 0.64
CA ARG A 206 -3.04 -22.91 -0.10
C ARG A 206 -4.34 -22.12 -0.20
N ASP A 207 -5.00 -22.19 -1.34
CA ASP A 207 -6.36 -21.67 -1.52
C ASP A 207 -7.40 -22.57 -0.85
N VAL A 208 -8.68 -22.17 -0.90
CA VAL A 208 -9.80 -22.92 -0.33
C VAL A 208 -10.06 -24.28 -0.99
N SER A 209 -9.45 -24.55 -2.14
CA SER A 209 -9.44 -25.86 -2.80
C SER A 209 -8.21 -26.71 -2.44
N GLY A 210 -7.29 -26.19 -1.64
CA GLY A 210 -6.06 -26.85 -1.20
C GLY A 210 -4.86 -26.67 -2.14
N ASN A 211 -5.00 -25.89 -3.21
CA ASN A 211 -3.98 -25.70 -4.24
C ASN A 211 -3.04 -24.52 -3.93
N HIS A 212 -1.80 -24.57 -4.40
CA HIS A 212 -0.82 -23.48 -4.25
C HIS A 212 -0.93 -22.46 -5.39
N THR A 213 -2.13 -21.91 -5.62
CA THR A 213 -2.42 -21.07 -6.81
C THR A 213 -1.51 -19.86 -6.91
N MET A 214 -1.29 -19.12 -5.81
CA MET A 214 -0.41 -17.95 -5.82
C MET A 214 1.07 -18.33 -6.03
N ARG A 215 1.50 -19.52 -5.56
CA ARG A 215 2.86 -20.03 -5.80
C ARG A 215 3.09 -20.27 -7.28
N SER A 216 2.18 -20.99 -7.92
CA SER A 216 2.27 -21.27 -9.37
C SER A 216 2.22 -19.97 -10.17
N PHE A 217 1.39 -19.01 -9.74
CA PHE A 217 1.33 -17.69 -10.37
C PHE A 217 2.67 -16.94 -10.27
N PHE A 218 3.27 -16.85 -9.08
CA PHE A 218 4.57 -16.19 -8.89
C PHE A 218 5.73 -16.93 -9.55
N GLU A 219 5.71 -18.27 -9.59
CA GLU A 219 6.68 -19.04 -10.35
C GLU A 219 6.65 -18.66 -11.84
N SER A 220 5.46 -18.56 -12.43
CA SER A 220 5.31 -18.12 -13.81
C SER A 220 5.74 -16.66 -14.02
N VAL A 221 5.44 -15.76 -13.08
CA VAL A 221 5.92 -14.35 -13.11
C VAL A 221 7.46 -14.31 -13.11
N VAL A 222 8.09 -15.01 -12.17
CA VAL A 222 9.54 -15.02 -12.00
C VAL A 222 10.24 -15.63 -13.22
N SER A 223 9.71 -16.73 -13.75
CA SER A 223 10.27 -17.39 -14.93
C SER A 223 10.09 -16.55 -16.19
N LEU A 224 8.91 -15.97 -16.41
CA LEU A 224 8.59 -15.23 -17.64
C LEU A 224 9.31 -13.88 -17.70
N GLN A 225 9.35 -13.15 -16.59
CA GLN A 225 9.94 -11.79 -16.54
C GLN A 225 11.43 -11.80 -16.17
N GLY A 226 12.03 -12.98 -15.94
CA GLY A 226 13.45 -13.12 -15.63
C GLY A 226 13.87 -12.53 -14.28
N VAL A 227 12.93 -12.40 -13.34
CA VAL A 227 13.11 -11.71 -12.05
C VAL A 227 14.02 -12.49 -11.09
N VAL A 228 14.39 -13.73 -11.41
CA VAL A 228 15.33 -14.56 -10.62
C VAL A 228 16.60 -13.79 -10.26
N ARG A 229 17.10 -12.93 -11.15
CA ARG A 229 18.32 -12.12 -10.94
C ARG A 229 18.16 -11.00 -9.90
N ASN A 230 16.93 -10.68 -9.52
CA ASN A 230 16.59 -9.68 -8.51
C ASN A 230 16.33 -10.32 -7.14
N LEU A 231 16.22 -11.64 -7.07
CA LEU A 231 16.03 -12.34 -5.81
C LEU A 231 17.36 -12.36 -5.04
N ASP A 232 17.27 -12.30 -3.72
CA ASP A 232 18.44 -12.39 -2.86
C ASP A 232 19.14 -13.75 -3.02
N LYS A 233 20.47 -13.72 -3.20
CA LYS A 233 21.26 -14.92 -3.47
C LYS A 233 21.30 -15.86 -2.26
N ASN A 234 21.32 -15.30 -1.04
CA ASN A 234 21.33 -16.10 0.18
C ASN A 234 19.97 -16.77 0.39
N CYS A 235 18.87 -16.08 0.08
CA CYS A 235 17.55 -16.68 0.02
C CYS A 235 17.49 -17.82 -1.00
N ILE A 236 17.93 -17.59 -2.24
CA ILE A 236 17.91 -18.62 -3.27
C ILE A 236 18.70 -19.86 -2.82
N SER A 237 19.85 -19.66 -2.18
CA SER A 237 20.67 -20.76 -1.69
C SER A 237 20.06 -21.53 -0.51
N SER A 238 19.11 -20.95 0.23
CA SER A 238 18.48 -21.56 1.39
C SER A 238 17.15 -22.25 1.10
N GLN A 239 16.50 -21.89 -0.02
CA GLN A 239 15.22 -22.46 -0.41
C GLN A 239 15.40 -23.64 -1.35
N TYR A 240 14.55 -24.66 -1.21
CA TYR A 240 14.48 -25.77 -2.15
C TYR A 240 13.98 -25.32 -3.53
N TYR A 241 13.01 -24.39 -3.56
CA TYR A 241 12.52 -23.76 -4.78
C TYR A 241 12.94 -22.28 -4.81
N PRO A 242 13.88 -21.87 -5.68
CA PRO A 242 14.38 -20.49 -5.75
C PRO A 242 13.29 -19.42 -5.92
N THR A 243 12.22 -19.75 -6.66
CA THR A 243 11.09 -18.84 -6.91
C THR A 243 10.31 -18.49 -5.64
N GLN A 244 10.44 -19.27 -4.56
CA GLN A 244 9.87 -18.92 -3.26
C GLN A 244 10.44 -17.61 -2.72
N CYS A 245 11.67 -17.25 -3.05
CA CYS A 245 12.28 -15.98 -2.64
C CYS A 245 11.62 -14.73 -3.25
N PHE A 246 10.66 -14.90 -4.17
CA PHE A 246 9.80 -13.79 -4.59
C PHE A 246 8.72 -13.45 -3.54
N PHE A 247 8.34 -14.41 -2.68
CA PHE A 247 7.44 -14.14 -1.56
C PHE A 247 8.22 -13.49 -0.40
N PRO A 248 7.73 -12.35 0.13
CA PRO A 248 8.35 -11.66 1.25
C PRO A 248 8.55 -12.51 2.50
N GLN A 249 7.71 -13.54 2.72
CA GLN A 249 7.88 -14.45 3.85
C GLN A 249 9.23 -15.19 3.86
N TYR A 250 9.87 -15.38 2.70
CA TYR A 250 11.19 -16.01 2.59
C TYR A 250 12.30 -14.99 2.34
N ALA A 251 12.01 -13.88 1.65
CA ALA A 251 13.00 -12.86 1.33
C ALA A 251 13.36 -11.95 2.51
N LEU A 252 12.38 -11.61 3.36
CA LEU A 252 12.54 -10.64 4.43
C LEU A 252 13.71 -10.90 5.39
N PRO A 253 14.01 -12.15 5.82
CA PRO A 253 15.16 -12.42 6.69
C PRO A 253 16.53 -12.02 6.10
N TYR A 254 16.61 -11.84 4.78
CA TYR A 254 17.85 -11.51 4.08
C TYR A 254 18.03 -10.01 3.80
N ILE A 255 17.02 -9.19 4.10
CA ILE A 255 17.09 -7.74 3.93
C ILE A 255 17.82 -7.13 5.12
N THR A 256 18.87 -6.36 4.84
CA THR A 256 19.74 -5.74 5.85
C THR A 256 19.37 -4.29 6.15
N THR A 257 18.80 -3.58 5.16
CA THR A 257 18.36 -2.19 5.32
C THR A 257 17.12 -2.11 6.22
N PRO A 258 17.01 -1.08 7.10
CA PRO A 258 15.84 -0.91 7.96
C PRO A 258 14.52 -0.91 7.18
N TYR A 259 13.59 -1.75 7.62
CA TYR A 259 12.40 -2.09 6.85
C TYR A 259 11.11 -1.92 7.64
N PHE A 260 10.08 -1.39 7.00
CA PHE A 260 8.76 -1.23 7.61
C PHE A 260 7.68 -1.96 6.81
N ILE A 261 6.85 -2.75 7.49
CA ILE A 261 5.76 -3.49 6.85
C ILE A 261 4.43 -2.86 7.26
N LEU A 262 3.72 -2.28 6.31
CA LEU A 262 2.35 -1.85 6.45
C LEU A 262 1.47 -2.86 5.71
N ASN A 263 0.72 -3.69 6.41
CA ASN A 263 -0.13 -4.68 5.77
C ASN A 263 -1.45 -4.83 6.51
N SER A 264 -2.51 -5.15 5.78
CA SER A 264 -3.70 -5.71 6.42
C SER A 264 -3.50 -7.21 6.64
N ALA A 265 -3.97 -7.73 7.77
CA ALA A 265 -4.10 -9.16 8.01
C ALA A 265 -5.22 -9.82 7.19
N TYR A 266 -6.16 -9.01 6.69
CA TYR A 266 -7.23 -9.40 5.76
C TYR A 266 -7.07 -8.62 4.46
N ASP A 267 -5.88 -8.66 3.88
CA ASP A 267 -5.59 -7.98 2.62
C ASP A 267 -6.56 -8.47 1.53
N VAL A 268 -7.33 -7.54 0.96
CA VAL A 268 -8.43 -7.91 0.05
C VAL A 268 -7.93 -8.52 -1.26
N TYR A 269 -6.72 -8.16 -1.71
CA TYR A 269 -6.14 -8.79 -2.89
C TYR A 269 -5.76 -10.24 -2.58
N GLN A 270 -5.12 -10.49 -1.44
CA GLN A 270 -4.81 -11.87 -1.03
C GLN A 270 -6.06 -12.71 -0.81
N PHE A 271 -7.10 -12.11 -0.22
CA PHE A 271 -8.38 -12.79 -0.05
C PHE A 271 -8.94 -13.23 -1.41
N HIS A 272 -9.10 -12.31 -2.38
CA HIS A 272 -9.77 -12.60 -3.65
C HIS A 272 -8.90 -13.33 -4.68
N HIS A 273 -7.56 -13.26 -4.57
CA HIS A 273 -6.66 -13.80 -5.61
C HIS A 273 -5.69 -14.86 -5.10
N SER A 274 -5.43 -14.95 -3.79
CA SER A 274 -4.61 -16.02 -3.22
C SER A 274 -5.44 -17.09 -2.53
N LEU A 275 -6.35 -16.68 -1.64
CA LEU A 275 -7.14 -17.60 -0.82
C LEU A 275 -8.36 -18.13 -1.56
N VAL A 276 -9.08 -17.25 -2.25
CA VAL A 276 -10.31 -17.57 -2.98
C VAL A 276 -10.22 -17.10 -4.43
N PRO A 277 -9.22 -17.55 -5.21
CA PRO A 277 -9.22 -17.26 -6.64
C PRO A 277 -10.46 -17.87 -7.31
N PHE A 278 -10.89 -17.30 -8.45
CA PHE A 278 -12.01 -17.82 -9.23
C PHE A 278 -11.90 -19.33 -9.54
N SER A 279 -10.69 -19.83 -9.75
CA SER A 279 -10.44 -21.27 -9.97
C SER A 279 -10.79 -22.16 -8.78
N ALA A 280 -10.79 -21.63 -7.55
CA ALA A 280 -11.10 -22.33 -6.31
C ALA A 280 -12.55 -22.11 -5.82
N ASP A 281 -13.29 -21.14 -6.40
CA ASP A 281 -14.70 -20.87 -6.08
C ASP A 281 -15.60 -20.82 -7.33
N GLN A 282 -15.54 -21.87 -8.16
CA GLN A 282 -16.30 -21.94 -9.41
C GLN A 282 -17.82 -21.86 -9.23
N HIS A 283 -18.32 -22.25 -8.05
CA HIS A 283 -19.73 -22.20 -7.70
C HIS A 283 -20.16 -20.89 -7.03
N GLY A 284 -19.23 -19.94 -6.80
CA GLY A 284 -19.52 -18.62 -6.26
C GLY A 284 -19.98 -18.62 -4.79
N GLN A 285 -19.55 -19.60 -3.99
CA GLN A 285 -19.90 -19.72 -2.57
C GLN A 285 -19.34 -18.56 -1.75
N TRP A 286 -18.22 -17.98 -2.18
CA TRP A 286 -17.54 -16.88 -1.52
C TRP A 286 -17.94 -15.51 -2.04
N ARG A 287 -18.63 -15.44 -3.18
CA ARG A 287 -18.98 -14.18 -3.85
C ARG A 287 -19.66 -13.16 -2.95
N HIS A 288 -20.57 -13.58 -2.08
CA HIS A 288 -21.23 -12.67 -1.13
C HIS A 288 -20.24 -12.11 -0.08
N CYS A 289 -19.34 -12.95 0.42
CA CYS A 289 -18.31 -12.60 1.40
C CYS A 289 -17.22 -11.68 0.80
N GLU A 290 -16.84 -11.89 -0.46
CA GLU A 290 -15.89 -11.03 -1.19
C GLU A 290 -16.46 -9.62 -1.47
N LEU A 291 -17.75 -9.54 -1.77
CA LEU A 291 -18.44 -8.26 -2.02
C LEU A 291 -18.72 -7.50 -0.72
N ASP A 292 -19.09 -8.24 0.33
CA ASP A 292 -19.38 -7.69 1.66
C ASP A 292 -18.84 -8.65 2.74
N PRO A 293 -17.72 -8.30 3.40
CA PRO A 293 -17.18 -9.10 4.50
C PRO A 293 -18.15 -9.32 5.66
N ALA A 294 -19.21 -8.50 5.80
CA ALA A 294 -20.25 -8.73 6.81
C ALA A 294 -21.22 -9.86 6.43
N ALA A 295 -21.27 -10.25 5.15
CA ALA A 295 -22.10 -11.33 4.63
C ALA A 295 -21.42 -12.71 4.67
N CYS A 296 -20.18 -12.78 5.16
CA CYS A 296 -19.46 -14.05 5.31
C CYS A 296 -20.17 -14.98 6.31
N THR A 297 -20.29 -16.25 5.94
CA THR A 297 -20.75 -17.30 6.86
C THR A 297 -19.71 -17.56 7.97
N PRO A 298 -20.10 -18.18 9.10
CA PRO A 298 -19.16 -18.51 10.17
C PRO A 298 -17.92 -19.30 9.69
N ASN A 299 -18.10 -20.27 8.78
CA ASN A 299 -17.00 -21.06 8.22
C ASN A 299 -16.04 -20.21 7.36
N GLN A 300 -16.58 -19.26 6.59
CA GLN A 300 -15.77 -18.32 5.80
C GLN A 300 -14.97 -17.39 6.71
N ILE A 301 -15.59 -16.90 7.78
CA ILE A 301 -14.91 -16.11 8.81
C ILE A 301 -13.78 -16.91 9.46
N THR A 302 -13.99 -18.18 9.83
CA THR A 302 -12.93 -19.04 10.38
C THR A 302 -11.75 -19.20 9.42
N THR A 303 -12.03 -19.35 8.13
CA THR A 303 -10.99 -19.45 7.10
C THR A 303 -10.22 -18.13 6.95
N LEU A 304 -10.90 -16.98 6.98
CA LEU A 304 -10.27 -15.65 6.98
C LEU A 304 -9.42 -15.42 8.24
N GLN A 305 -9.88 -15.88 9.40
CA GLN A 305 -9.07 -15.87 10.62
C GLN A 305 -7.81 -16.73 10.47
N GLY A 306 -7.89 -17.83 9.73
CA GLY A 306 -6.73 -18.62 9.28
C GLY A 306 -5.72 -17.77 8.50
N LEU A 307 -6.17 -17.04 7.47
CA LEU A 307 -5.32 -16.11 6.70
C LEU A 307 -4.61 -15.09 7.60
N ARG A 308 -5.34 -14.48 8.54
CA ARG A 308 -4.75 -13.57 9.54
C ARG A 308 -3.68 -14.26 10.39
N ASN A 309 -3.95 -15.47 10.86
CA ASN A 309 -3.02 -16.19 11.72
C ASN A 309 -1.74 -16.57 10.96
N GLU A 310 -1.85 -16.94 9.68
CA GLU A 310 -0.70 -17.18 8.81
C GLU A 310 0.14 -15.91 8.61
N MET A 311 -0.49 -14.76 8.39
CA MET A 311 0.21 -13.46 8.31
C MET A 311 1.02 -13.18 9.57
N LEU A 312 0.40 -13.33 10.75
CA LEU A 312 1.07 -13.08 12.03
C LEU A 312 2.16 -14.11 12.32
N SER A 313 1.95 -15.37 11.92
CA SER A 313 2.95 -16.44 12.04
C SER A 313 4.19 -16.14 11.18
N ALA A 314 3.99 -15.77 9.91
CA ALA A 314 5.07 -15.42 8.98
C ALA A 314 5.88 -14.20 9.47
N LEU A 315 5.25 -13.27 10.17
CA LEU A 315 5.90 -12.06 10.71
C LEU A 315 6.44 -12.24 12.14
N ARG A 316 6.28 -13.42 12.75
CA ARG A 316 6.63 -13.66 14.16
C ARG A 316 8.11 -13.38 14.48
N LEU A 317 9.03 -13.72 13.58
CA LEU A 317 10.45 -13.43 13.79
C LEU A 317 10.76 -11.94 13.56
N PHE A 318 10.13 -11.34 12.56
CA PHE A 318 10.32 -9.93 12.24
C PHE A 318 9.77 -9.01 13.33
N ARG A 319 8.73 -9.44 14.06
CA ARG A 319 8.19 -8.76 15.25
C ARG A 319 9.24 -8.40 16.30
N TYR A 320 10.32 -9.18 16.42
CA TYR A 320 11.41 -8.95 17.37
C TYR A 320 12.63 -8.29 16.74
N SER A 321 12.54 -7.87 15.48
CA SER A 321 13.61 -7.18 14.77
C SER A 321 13.95 -5.86 15.47
N ARG A 322 15.26 -5.62 15.67
CA ARG A 322 15.76 -4.35 16.22
C ARG A 322 15.89 -3.25 15.17
N VAL A 323 15.81 -3.62 13.88
CA VAL A 323 16.03 -2.72 12.73
C VAL A 323 14.78 -2.57 11.86
N GLY A 324 13.73 -3.36 12.14
CA GLY A 324 12.47 -3.33 11.41
C GLY A 324 11.29 -2.90 12.26
N GLY A 325 10.20 -2.51 11.60
CA GLY A 325 8.92 -2.20 12.24
C GLY A 325 7.76 -2.73 11.41
N MET A 326 6.61 -2.93 12.03
CA MET A 326 5.42 -3.35 11.30
C MET A 326 4.14 -2.75 11.89
N PHE A 327 3.20 -2.46 11.00
CA PHE A 327 1.84 -2.08 11.27
C PHE A 327 0.92 -3.07 10.58
N ILE A 328 0.41 -4.02 11.36
CA ILE A 328 -0.54 -5.02 10.88
C ILE A 328 -1.90 -4.73 11.48
N ASN A 329 -2.84 -4.30 10.64
CA ASN A 329 -4.21 -4.02 11.07
C ASN A 329 -5.18 -5.09 10.61
N SER A 330 -6.40 -5.05 11.15
CA SER A 330 -7.47 -6.01 10.86
C SER A 330 -8.54 -5.43 9.92
N CYS A 331 -8.24 -4.38 9.15
CA CYS A 331 -9.18 -3.81 8.19
C CYS A 331 -9.17 -4.61 6.88
N PHE A 332 -10.32 -4.85 6.25
CA PHE A 332 -10.33 -5.33 4.86
C PHE A 332 -9.86 -4.20 3.95
N ALA A 333 -8.57 -4.20 3.60
CA ALA A 333 -7.92 -3.08 2.93
C ALA A 333 -6.77 -3.56 2.03
N HIS A 334 -6.42 -2.72 1.05
CA HIS A 334 -5.26 -2.88 0.18
C HIS A 334 -4.79 -1.48 -0.25
N CYS A 335 -3.48 -1.21 -0.28
CA CYS A 335 -2.90 0.13 -0.54
C CYS A 335 -3.32 1.24 0.41
N GLN A 336 -2.86 1.19 1.65
CA GLN A 336 -3.25 2.13 2.69
C GLN A 336 -2.46 3.45 2.70
N SER A 337 -1.23 3.44 2.18
CA SER A 337 -0.31 4.60 2.18
C SER A 337 -0.65 5.64 1.13
N GLU A 338 -1.30 5.24 0.04
CA GLU A 338 -1.61 6.13 -1.09
C GLU A 338 -2.99 6.78 -0.95
N LEU A 339 -3.88 6.17 -0.16
CA LEU A 339 -5.23 6.65 0.10
C LEU A 339 -5.22 7.65 1.26
N GLN A 340 -5.72 8.87 1.04
CA GLN A 340 -5.67 9.91 2.05
C GLN A 340 -6.50 9.57 3.30
N GLU A 341 -7.60 8.86 3.10
CA GLU A 341 -8.54 8.38 4.12
C GLU A 341 -7.90 7.35 5.05
N ALA A 342 -7.01 6.52 4.51
CA ALA A 342 -6.31 5.50 5.27
C ALA A 342 -4.99 6.01 5.88
N TRP A 343 -4.34 6.98 5.24
CA TRP A 343 -3.03 7.47 5.67
C TRP A 343 -3.09 8.34 6.93
N PHE A 344 -3.77 9.49 6.88
CA PHE A 344 -3.70 10.49 7.95
C PHE A 344 -5.03 11.20 8.23
N ALA A 345 -6.16 10.60 7.84
CA ALA A 345 -7.48 11.15 8.16
C ALA A 345 -7.86 10.90 9.64
N PRO A 346 -8.82 11.66 10.21
CA PRO A 346 -9.29 11.45 11.58
C PRO A 346 -9.75 10.00 11.88
N ASN A 347 -10.32 9.34 10.87
CA ASN A 347 -10.83 7.96 10.92
C ASN A 347 -9.85 6.94 10.30
N SER A 348 -8.60 7.33 10.01
CA SER A 348 -7.56 6.39 9.59
C SER A 348 -7.37 5.27 10.62
N PRO A 349 -6.91 4.08 10.21
CA PRO A 349 -6.58 3.02 11.14
C PRO A 349 -5.62 3.54 12.21
N LYS A 350 -5.97 3.30 13.49
CA LYS A 350 -5.16 3.70 14.64
C LYS A 350 -4.84 2.48 15.46
N VAL A 351 -3.74 2.53 16.20
CA VAL A 351 -3.47 1.50 17.20
C VAL A 351 -3.43 2.09 18.60
N ASN A 352 -3.94 1.31 19.55
CA ASN A 352 -3.90 1.61 20.97
C ASN A 352 -2.47 1.38 21.48
N ASN A 353 -1.84 2.43 22.00
CA ASN A 353 -0.57 2.27 22.73
C ASN A 353 -0.89 1.68 24.12
N LYS A 354 -0.58 0.40 24.36
CA LYS A 354 -0.56 -0.16 25.72
C LYS A 354 0.87 -0.10 26.25
N GLY A 355 1.31 1.11 26.57
CA GLY A 355 2.51 1.39 27.37
C GLY A 355 2.09 2.11 28.66
N ASP A 356 2.48 1.54 29.80
CA ASP A 356 2.31 1.96 31.19
C ASP A 356 1.38 3.16 31.52
N GLY A 357 0.28 2.85 32.23
CA GLY A 357 -0.35 3.73 33.22
C GLY A 357 -1.10 5.00 32.76
N SER A 358 -0.87 5.52 31.56
CA SER A 358 -1.61 6.69 31.05
C SER A 358 -2.69 6.27 30.05
N LYS A 359 -3.88 6.90 30.14
CA LYS A 359 -5.00 6.70 29.20
C LYS A 359 -4.47 6.68 27.76
N GLY A 360 -4.58 5.53 27.10
CA GLY A 360 -3.92 5.29 25.81
C GLY A 360 -4.45 6.19 24.70
N ASP A 361 -3.59 7.09 24.22
CA ASP A 361 -3.87 7.88 23.02
C ASP A 361 -3.85 6.97 21.79
N ARG A 362 -4.90 7.09 20.96
CA ARG A 362 -5.03 6.40 19.66
C ARG A 362 -4.25 7.19 18.60
N LEU A 363 -3.13 6.64 18.12
CA LEU A 363 -2.29 7.29 17.12
C LEU A 363 -2.70 6.86 15.70
N PRO A 364 -2.90 7.80 14.75
CA PRO A 364 -3.09 7.46 13.32
C PRO A 364 -1.87 6.71 12.77
N ILE A 365 -1.95 6.21 11.54
CA ILE A 365 -0.77 5.78 10.76
C ILE A 365 0.10 7.03 10.56
N SER A 366 0.88 7.39 11.57
CA SER A 366 1.85 8.47 11.54
C SER A 366 3.23 7.86 11.54
N LEU A 367 4.10 8.40 10.70
CA LEU A 367 5.46 7.90 10.55
C LEU A 367 6.34 8.13 11.78
N GLN A 368 5.85 8.72 12.87
CA GLN A 368 6.56 8.56 14.15
C GLN A 368 6.84 7.07 14.42
N GLN A 369 5.96 6.14 14.03
CA GLN A 369 6.21 4.70 14.16
C GLN A 369 7.20 4.12 13.12
N VAL A 370 7.25 4.67 11.91
CA VAL A 370 8.12 4.21 10.80
C VAL A 370 9.53 4.83 10.89
N LEU A 371 9.65 6.04 11.45
CA LEU A 371 10.90 6.78 11.61
C LEU A 371 11.54 6.59 12.99
N SER A 372 10.77 6.40 14.07
CA SER A 372 11.31 6.18 15.43
C SER A 372 11.74 4.73 15.70
N LYS A 373 12.40 4.50 16.84
CA LYS A 373 12.92 3.20 17.29
C LYS A 373 11.79 2.14 17.39
N PRO A 374 12.12 0.84 17.22
CA PRO A 374 11.13 -0.20 16.95
C PRO A 374 10.16 -0.37 18.13
N HIS A 375 8.91 -0.01 17.92
CA HIS A 375 7.81 -0.44 18.75
C HIS A 375 6.84 -1.23 17.86
N THR A 376 6.73 -2.53 18.15
CA THR A 376 5.77 -3.42 17.49
C THR A 376 4.39 -3.12 18.00
N ILE A 377 3.45 -2.87 17.09
CA ILE A 377 2.13 -2.40 17.45
C ILE A 377 1.08 -3.20 16.66
N GLU A 378 0.38 -4.12 17.34
CA GLU A 378 -0.74 -4.92 16.82
C GLU A 378 -2.06 -4.27 17.26
N SER A 379 -2.97 -3.96 16.33
CA SER A 379 -4.32 -3.50 16.70
C SER A 379 -5.21 -4.69 17.06
N GLY A 380 -5.61 -4.79 18.32
CA GLY A 380 -6.70 -5.67 18.75
C GLY A 380 -8.06 -5.11 18.34
N PHE A 381 -8.95 -5.99 17.89
CA PHE A 381 -10.37 -5.69 17.75
C PHE A 381 -10.98 -5.66 19.17
N GLU A 382 -11.47 -4.51 19.61
CA GLU A 382 -12.38 -4.45 20.76
C GLU A 382 -13.76 -4.85 20.24
N GLU A 383 -14.18 -6.07 20.58
CA GLU A 383 -15.54 -6.58 20.38
C GLU A 383 -16.56 -5.60 20.97
N ARG A 384 -17.16 -4.75 20.14
CA ARG A 384 -18.42 -4.11 20.50
C ARG A 384 -19.57 -5.04 20.11
N ARG A 385 -19.87 -5.94 21.06
CA ARG A 385 -21.15 -6.65 21.29
C ARG A 385 -21.73 -7.41 20.11
N PHE A 386 -21.37 -8.68 20.00
CA PHE A 386 -22.38 -9.72 20.17
C PHE A 386 -22.00 -10.53 21.40
N SER A 387 -22.84 -10.47 22.43
CA SER A 387 -22.60 -11.08 23.72
C SER A 387 -22.44 -12.60 23.57
N PHE A 388 -21.24 -13.13 23.85
CA PHE A 388 -21.13 -14.44 24.47
C PHE A 388 -20.22 -14.32 25.69
N VAL A 389 -20.85 -14.62 26.82
CA VAL A 389 -20.27 -14.72 28.14
C VAL A 389 -19.09 -15.67 28.09
N GLN A 390 -17.98 -15.20 28.63
CA GLN A 390 -16.75 -15.93 28.93
C GLN A 390 -17.07 -17.29 29.59
N LEU A 391 -16.85 -18.39 28.87
CA LEU A 391 -16.76 -19.71 29.51
C LEU A 391 -15.49 -19.72 30.36
N ARG A 392 -15.66 -19.69 31.68
CA ARG A 392 -14.66 -20.15 32.65
C ARG A 392 -14.96 -21.60 33.05
N PRO A 393 -13.94 -22.33 33.52
CA PRO A 393 -14.03 -23.77 33.73
C PRO A 393 -15.02 -24.14 34.82
N VAL A 394 -15.62 -25.32 34.66
CA VAL A 394 -16.39 -26.03 35.68
C VAL A 394 -15.45 -26.40 36.83
N GLU A 395 -15.61 -25.75 37.97
CA GLU A 395 -15.22 -26.29 39.28
C GLU A 395 -16.14 -25.69 40.36
N GLN A 396 -17.08 -26.53 40.79
CA GLN A 396 -17.55 -26.71 42.17
C GLN A 396 -17.84 -25.47 43.06
N LEU A 397 -19.10 -25.29 43.45
CA LEU A 397 -19.62 -25.49 44.82
C LEU A 397 -20.97 -24.77 45.04
N HIS A 398 -21.94 -25.58 45.47
CA HIS A 398 -23.16 -25.32 46.26
C HIS A 398 -24.06 -24.11 45.95
#